data_AF-A0A947BH06-F1
#
_entry.id   AF-A0A947BH06-F1
#
_cell.length_a   1.000
_cell.length_b   1.000
_cell.length_c   1.000
_cell.angle_alpha   90.00
_cell.angle_beta   90.00
_cell.angle_gamma   90.00
#
_symmetry.space_group_name_H-M   'P 1'
#
loop_
_entity.id
_entity.type
_entity.pdbx_description
1 polymer ?
#
loop_
_entity_poly.entity_id
_entity_poly.type
_entity_poly.pdbx_seq_one_letter_code
_entity_poly.pdbx_strand_id
1 'polypeptide(L)' 'ARGYGCVAQNAGDLRDGALNLSCGIRIMAVTVPRDGVISAGMRGVAADWGPFHQASKRSDIQAMTRQSAACRV' A
#
# COMPACT_ATOMS: atom_id res chain seq x y z
N ALA A 1 -10.82 -5.86 -2.07
CA ALA A 1 -10.52 -6.66 -3.28
C ALA A 1 -11.42 -6.30 -4.46
N ARG A 2 -12.72 -6.63 -4.44
CA ARG A 2 -13.64 -6.37 -5.57
C ARG A 2 -13.73 -4.91 -6.00
N GLY A 3 -13.76 -3.97 -5.05
CA GLY A 3 -13.83 -2.53 -5.35
C GLY A 3 -12.67 -1.96 -6.17
N TYR A 4 -11.54 -2.67 -6.22
CA TYR A 4 -10.37 -2.29 -7.02
C TYR A 4 -10.12 -3.23 -8.21
N GLY A 5 -11.05 -4.16 -8.49
CA GLY A 5 -10.91 -5.14 -9.57
C GLY A 5 -9.69 -6.05 -9.42
N CYS A 6 -9.41 -6.49 -8.18
CA CYS A 6 -8.31 -7.43 -7.92
C CYS A 6 -8.59 -8.81 -8.53
N VAL A 7 -7.52 -9.56 -8.84
CA VAL A 7 -7.61 -10.93 -9.40
C VAL A 7 -8.21 -11.90 -8.39
N ALA A 8 -7.88 -11.77 -7.10
CA ALA A 8 -8.51 -12.55 -6.03
C ALA A 8 -10.03 -12.35 -5.99
N GLN A 9 -10.80 -13.41 -6.23
CA GLN A 9 -12.27 -13.39 -6.32
C GLN A 9 -12.96 -13.93 -5.06
N ASN A 10 -12.28 -14.76 -4.28
CA ASN A 10 -12.84 -15.38 -3.07
C ASN A 10 -11.92 -15.23 -1.84
N ALA A 11 -12.39 -15.66 -0.67
CA ALA A 11 -11.65 -15.51 0.58
C ALA A 11 -10.38 -16.37 0.65
N GLY A 12 -10.34 -17.51 -0.04
CA GLY A 12 -9.16 -18.36 -0.15
C GLY A 12 -8.05 -17.67 -0.93
N ASP A 13 -8.39 -17.06 -2.07
CA ASP A 13 -7.45 -16.32 -2.93
C ASP A 13 -6.73 -15.19 -2.17
N LEU A 14 -7.39 -14.57 -1.18
CA LEU A 14 -6.79 -13.49 -0.39
C LEU A 14 -5.62 -13.94 0.50
N ARG A 15 -5.52 -15.25 0.73
CA ARG A 15 -4.42 -15.88 1.48
C ARG A 15 -3.27 -16.30 0.59
N ASP A 16 -3.47 -16.34 -0.73
CA ASP A 16 -2.37 -16.50 -1.67
C ASP A 16 -1.52 -15.23 -1.71
N GLY A 17 -0.21 -15.37 -1.50
CA GLY A 17 0.69 -14.23 -1.37
C GLY A 17 0.81 -13.41 -2.66
N ALA A 18 0.82 -14.07 -3.83
CA ALA A 18 0.95 -13.40 -5.11
C ALA A 18 -0.33 -12.63 -5.47
N LEU A 19 -1.50 -13.24 -5.26
CA LEU A 19 -2.78 -12.58 -5.46
C LEU A 19 -3.01 -11.42 -4.48
N ASN A 20 -2.59 -11.59 -3.22
CA ASN A 20 -2.64 -10.54 -2.21
C ASN A 20 -1.76 -9.34 -2.59
N LEU A 21 -0.49 -9.60 -2.92
CA LEU A 21 0.47 -8.55 -3.28
C LEU A 21 0.05 -7.82 -4.57
N SER A 22 -0.41 -8.56 -5.59
CA SER A 22 -0.94 -7.98 -6.83
C SER A 22 -2.12 -7.04 -6.55
N CYS A 23 -3.05 -7.46 -5.69
CA CYS A 23 -4.16 -6.60 -5.26
C CYS A 23 -3.67 -5.34 -4.54
N GLY A 24 -2.69 -5.47 -3.64
CA GLY A 24 -2.09 -4.33 -2.95
C GLY A 24 -1.47 -3.31 -3.90
N ILE A 25 -0.69 -3.77 -4.89
CA ILE A 25 -0.11 -2.89 -5.92
C ILE A 25 -1.22 -2.16 -6.69
N ARG A 26 -2.29 -2.88 -7.06
CA ARG A 26 -3.42 -2.28 -7.80
C ARG A 26 -4.15 -1.21 -7.00
N ILE A 27 -4.35 -1.42 -5.70
CA ILE A 27 -4.93 -0.41 -4.81
C ILE A 27 -4.02 0.83 -4.77
N MET A 28 -2.72 0.66 -4.55
CA MET A 28 -1.76 1.79 -4.53
C MET A 28 -1.73 2.55 -5.86
N ALA A 29 -1.83 1.84 -6.99
CA ALA A 29 -1.89 2.45 -8.32
C ALA A 29 -3.14 3.32 -8.54
N VAL A 30 -4.19 3.13 -7.75
CA VAL A 30 -5.37 4.00 -7.75
C VAL A 30 -5.22 5.13 -6.74
N THR A 31 -4.89 4.82 -5.49
CA THR A 31 -4.97 5.79 -4.39
C THR A 31 -3.83 6.81 -4.40
N VAL A 32 -2.60 6.41 -4.76
CA VAL A 32 -1.45 7.32 -4.79
C VAL A 32 -1.63 8.39 -5.88
N PRO A 33 -1.98 8.08 -7.14
CA PRO A 33 -2.24 9.11 -8.13
C PRO A 33 -3.50 9.93 -7.83
N ARG A 34 -4.59 9.30 -7.36
CA ARG A 34 -5.82 9.99 -6.96
C ARG A 34 -5.54 11.09 -5.94
N ASP A 35 -4.68 10.79 -4.97
CA ASP A 35 -4.40 11.70 -3.87
C ASP A 35 -3.10 12.51 -4.05
N GLY A 36 -2.30 12.25 -5.07
CA GLY A 36 -1.05 12.97 -5.33
C GLY A 36 0.03 12.83 -4.24
N VAL A 37 -0.06 11.84 -3.36
CA VAL A 37 0.90 11.59 -2.26
C VAL A 37 1.07 10.09 -2.01
N ILE A 38 2.26 9.68 -1.56
CA ILE A 38 2.48 8.30 -1.09
C ILE A 38 1.68 8.05 0.20
N SER A 39 1.78 8.92 1.19
CA SER A 39 1.03 8.80 2.45
C SER A 39 0.98 10.13 3.20
N ALA A 40 -0.22 10.67 3.45
CA ALA A 40 -0.43 11.83 4.32
C ALA A 40 -1.84 11.82 4.92
N GLY A 41 -1.97 11.77 6.25
CA GLY A 41 -3.28 11.62 6.90
C GLY A 41 -3.99 10.33 6.44
N MET A 42 -5.12 10.48 5.75
CA MET A 42 -5.91 9.38 5.14
C MET A 42 -5.68 9.22 3.62
N ARG A 43 -4.64 9.85 3.06
CA ARG A 43 -4.39 9.89 1.62
C ARG A 43 -3.28 8.94 1.17
N GLY A 44 -3.33 8.52 -0.09
CA GLY A 44 -2.38 7.63 -0.73
C GLY A 44 -2.53 6.20 -0.21
N VAL A 45 -1.41 5.55 0.12
CA VAL A 45 -1.40 4.23 0.76
C VAL A 45 -2.08 4.28 2.14
N ALA A 46 -2.15 5.43 2.80
CA ALA A 46 -2.86 5.52 4.08
C ALA A 46 -4.39 5.38 3.94
N ALA A 47 -4.97 5.45 2.75
CA ALA A 47 -6.41 5.30 2.56
C ALA A 47 -6.92 3.88 2.90
N ASP A 48 -6.08 2.85 2.71
CA ASP A 48 -6.48 1.44 2.85
C ASP A 48 -5.60 0.66 3.86
N TRP A 49 -4.42 1.18 4.22
CA TRP A 49 -3.47 0.47 5.09
C TRP A 49 -3.32 1.12 6.47
N GLY A 50 -3.95 0.49 7.46
CA GLY A 50 -3.93 0.91 8.86
C GLY A 50 -2.56 1.20 9.50
N PRO A 51 -1.45 0.49 9.17
CA PRO A 51 -0.13 0.80 9.71
C PRO A 51 0.32 2.25 9.45
N PHE A 52 -0.13 2.87 8.37
CA PHE A 52 0.21 4.26 8.06
C PHE A 52 -0.50 5.28 8.97
N HIS A 53 -1.47 4.88 9.79
CA HIS A 53 -2.07 5.75 10.81
C HIS A 53 -1.30 5.75 12.13
N GLN A 54 -0.43 4.75 12.35
CA GLN A 54 0.38 4.66 13.55
C GLN A 54 1.72 5.35 13.31
N ALA A 55 1.99 6.43 14.06
CA ALA A 55 3.17 7.26 13.83
C ALA A 55 4.49 6.48 13.91
N SER A 56 4.64 5.58 14.89
CA SER A 56 5.81 4.71 15.04
C SER A 56 6.02 3.80 13.82
N LYS A 57 5.00 3.02 13.45
CA LYS A 57 5.07 2.11 12.28
C LYS A 57 5.35 2.85 10.98
N ARG A 58 4.71 4.00 10.78
CA ARG A 58 4.97 4.85 9.60
C ARG A 58 6.41 5.36 9.59
N SER A 59 6.95 5.76 10.74
CA SER A 59 8.35 6.18 10.88
C SER A 59 9.31 5.06 10.52
N ASP A 60 9.07 3.84 11.00
CA ASP A 60 9.91 2.68 10.70
C ASP A 60 9.93 2.36 9.21
N ILE A 61 8.75 2.37 8.55
CA ILE A 61 8.63 2.18 7.10
C ILE A 61 9.38 3.28 6.34
N GLN A 62 9.23 4.55 6.75
CA GLN A 62 9.96 5.66 6.12
C GLN A 62 11.47 5.52 6.28
N ALA A 63 11.95 5.13 7.46
CA ALA A 63 13.36 4.90 7.72
C ALA A 63 13.91 3.78 6.85
N MET A 64 13.19 2.67 6.71
CA MET A 64 13.56 1.56 5.83
C MET A 64 13.59 1.98 4.35
N THR A 65 12.56 2.68 3.87
CA THR A 65 12.47 3.13 2.47
C THR A 65 13.60 4.09 2.10
N ARG A 66 13.93 5.05 2.98
CA ARG A 66 15.06 5.98 2.78
C ARG A 66 16.42 5.28 2.74
N GLN A 67 16.52 4.07 3.27
CA GLN A 67 17.73 3.26 3.21
C GLN A 67 17.86 2.48 1.89
N SER A 68 16.82 2.39 1.08
CA SER A 68 16.90 1.71 -0.22
C SER A 68 17.80 2.49 -1.18
N ALA A 69 18.57 1.77 -2.02
CA ALA A 69 19.46 2.39 -3.00
C ALA A 69 18.70 3.33 -3.95
N ALA A 70 17.47 2.97 -4.32
CA ALA A 70 16.61 3.76 -5.20
C ALA A 70 16.18 5.11 -4.60
N CYS A 71 16.23 5.30 -3.29
CA CYS A 71 15.90 6.56 -2.62
C CYS A 71 17.12 7.32 -2.10
N ARG A 72 18.34 6.80 -2.33
CA ARG A 72 19.61 7.44 -1.95
C ARG A 72 20.31 8.12 -3.13
N VAL A 73 19.72 8.04 -4.33
CA VAL A 73 20.19 8.70 -5.55
C VAL A 73 19.75 10.15 -5.63
#